data_AF-A0A526Y3T5-F1
#
_entry.id   AF-A0A526Y3T5-F1
#
_cell.length_a   1.000
_cell.length_b   1.000
_cell.length_c   1.000
_cell.angle_alpha   90.00
_cell.angle_beta   90.00
_cell.angle_gamma   90.00
#
_symmetry.space_group_name_H-M   'P 1'
#
loop_
_entity.id
_entity.type
_entity.pdbx_description
1 polymer ?
#
loop_
_entity_poly.entity_id
_entity_poly.type
_entity_poly.pdbx_seq_one_letter_code
_entity_poly.pdbx_strand_id
1 'polypeptide(L)'
;AMVEDVAVRLHAFDGRDRLSHVLASPKFHLLGTSGTVTTLAGVHLDLDRYDRRRVDGLWMDRDSVDRMVEKLVGWDFQQRVANPCIGADRADLVLAGCAILEAIRAVWPSERLRVADRGLREGILS
;
A
#
# COMPACT_ATOMS: atom_id res chain seq x y z
N ALA A 1 -0.56 15.25 10.27
CA ALA A 1 -0.19 16.06 9.08
C ALA A 1 -0.56 15.45 7.70
N MET A 2 -0.62 14.12 7.47
CA MET A 2 -1.39 13.56 6.33
C MET A 2 -2.17 12.31 6.74
N VAL A 3 -1.51 11.38 7.45
CA VAL A 3 -2.15 10.21 8.07
C VAL A 3 -3.38 10.64 8.89
N GLU A 4 -3.22 11.67 9.70
CA GLU A 4 -4.29 12.25 10.54
C GLU A 4 -5.45 12.84 9.71
N ASP A 5 -5.19 13.56 8.62
CA ASP A 5 -6.25 14.11 7.76
C ASP A 5 -7.06 12.98 7.12
N VAL A 6 -6.36 11.94 6.63
CA VAL A 6 -7.01 10.75 6.09
C VAL A 6 -7.78 10.01 7.18
N ALA A 7 -7.22 9.88 8.38
CA ALA A 7 -7.90 9.23 9.50
C ALA A 7 -9.20 9.94 9.87
N VAL A 8 -9.22 11.29 9.92
CA VAL A 8 -10.43 12.09 10.14
C VAL A 8 -11.49 11.77 9.07
N ARG A 9 -11.10 11.76 7.79
CA ARG A 9 -12.02 11.43 6.68
C ARG A 9 -12.55 10.01 6.77
N LEU A 10 -11.70 9.04 7.11
CA LEU A 10 -12.11 7.64 7.27
C LEU A 10 -13.01 7.45 8.49
N HIS A 11 -12.81 8.22 9.57
CA HIS A 11 -13.69 8.19 10.74
C HIS A 11 -15.05 8.82 10.47
N ALA A 12 -15.11 9.82 9.59
CA ALA A 12 -16.36 10.43 9.13
C ALA A 12 -17.08 9.61 8.03
N PHE A 13 -16.48 8.52 7.54
CA PHE A 13 -17.10 7.69 6.51
C PHE A 13 -18.20 6.82 7.11
N ASP A 14 -19.47 7.07 6.75
CA ASP A 14 -20.65 6.35 7.24
C ASP A 14 -20.54 4.82 7.10
N GLY A 15 -19.78 4.32 6.12
CA GLY A 15 -19.60 2.90 5.87
C GLY A 15 -18.51 2.23 6.69
N ARG A 16 -17.75 2.96 7.53
CA ARG A 16 -16.51 2.43 8.14
C ARG A 16 -16.73 1.17 8.98
N ASP A 17 -17.86 1.12 9.70
CA ASP A 17 -18.17 0.06 10.67
C ASP A 17 -18.88 -1.14 10.03
N ARG A 18 -19.18 -1.10 8.72
CA ARG A 18 -19.85 -2.19 7.99
C ARG A 18 -19.07 -3.51 8.03
N LEU A 19 -17.75 -3.44 8.16
CA LEU A 19 -16.87 -4.61 8.21
C LEU A 19 -16.55 -5.09 9.63
N SER A 20 -17.06 -4.40 10.67
CA SER A 20 -16.75 -4.70 12.08
C SER A 20 -16.90 -6.18 12.45
N HIS A 21 -17.95 -6.84 11.93
CA HIS A 21 -18.24 -8.25 12.15
C HIS A 21 -17.21 -9.23 11.55
N VAL A 22 -16.32 -8.80 10.65
CA VAL A 22 -15.26 -9.62 10.05
C VAL A 22 -13.85 -9.20 10.43
N LEU A 23 -13.63 -8.02 11.04
CA LEU A 23 -12.28 -7.51 11.33
C LEU A 23 -11.45 -8.41 12.23
N ALA A 24 -12.08 -9.10 13.19
CA ALA A 24 -11.40 -10.04 14.08
C ALA A 24 -11.06 -11.40 13.42
N SER A 25 -11.52 -11.64 12.19
CA SER A 25 -11.28 -12.90 11.49
C SER A 25 -9.82 -12.99 11.03
N PRO A 26 -9.11 -14.12 11.26
CA PRO A 26 -7.77 -14.33 10.69
C PRO A 26 -7.78 -14.43 9.16
N LYS A 27 -8.96 -14.53 8.55
CA LYS A 27 -9.15 -14.52 7.10
C LYS A 27 -9.33 -13.10 6.54
N PHE A 28 -9.55 -12.10 7.39
CA PHE A 28 -9.63 -10.70 6.98
C PHE A 28 -8.26 -10.21 6.51
N HIS A 29 -8.24 -9.57 5.35
CA HIS A 29 -7.03 -9.00 4.76
C HIS A 29 -7.40 -7.85 3.85
N LEU A 30 -6.45 -6.96 3.62
CA LEU A 30 -6.59 -5.89 2.65
C LEU A 30 -6.10 -6.35 1.28
N LEU A 31 -6.74 -5.87 0.23
CA LEU A 31 -6.32 -6.04 -1.16
C LEU A 31 -5.91 -4.66 -1.71
N GLY A 32 -4.63 -4.48 -1.98
CA GLY A 32 -4.09 -3.22 -2.48
C GLY A 32 -3.82 -3.27 -3.98
N THR A 33 -4.55 -2.45 -4.74
CA THR A 33 -4.43 -2.38 -6.21
C THR A 33 -3.67 -1.16 -6.73
N SER A 34 -3.31 -0.24 -5.83
CA SER A 34 -2.71 1.05 -6.17
C SER A 34 -1.21 0.94 -6.46
N GLY A 35 -0.71 1.88 -7.29
CA GLY A 35 0.72 2.06 -7.55
C GLY A 35 1.58 2.18 -6.31
N THR A 36 1.06 2.74 -5.20
CA THR A 36 1.78 2.76 -3.92
C THR A 36 2.05 1.36 -3.39
N VAL A 37 1.02 0.50 -3.40
CA VAL A 37 1.13 -0.87 -2.86
C VAL A 37 2.03 -1.72 -3.76
N THR A 38 1.92 -1.58 -5.07
CA THR A 38 2.82 -2.29 -6.00
C THR A 38 4.26 -1.79 -5.93
N THR A 39 4.47 -0.51 -5.58
CA THR A 39 5.80 0.06 -5.31
C THR A 39 6.40 -0.52 -4.04
N LEU A 40 5.65 -0.54 -2.94
CA LEU A 40 6.10 -1.16 -1.67
C LEU A 40 6.46 -2.63 -1.88
N ALA A 41 5.68 -3.35 -2.69
CA ALA A 41 5.97 -4.73 -3.08
C ALA A 41 7.27 -4.86 -3.88
N GLY A 42 7.52 -3.98 -4.85
CA GLY A 42 8.77 -3.97 -5.61
C GLY A 42 10.00 -3.67 -4.75
N VAL A 43 9.88 -2.75 -3.79
CA VAL A 43 10.93 -2.42 -2.82
C VAL A 43 11.14 -3.57 -1.82
N HIS A 44 10.07 -4.23 -1.39
CA HIS A 44 10.11 -5.39 -0.51
C HIS A 44 10.83 -6.59 -1.15
N LEU A 45 10.60 -6.81 -2.44
CA LEU A 45 11.23 -7.87 -3.22
C LEU A 45 12.64 -7.51 -3.73
N ASP A 46 13.10 -6.29 -3.45
CA ASP A 46 14.37 -5.72 -3.89
C ASP A 46 14.62 -5.92 -5.39
N LEU A 47 13.63 -5.54 -6.21
CA LEU A 47 13.69 -5.78 -7.65
C LEU A 47 14.60 -4.77 -8.35
N ASP A 48 15.51 -5.27 -9.20
CA ASP A 48 16.35 -4.46 -10.11
C ASP A 48 15.54 -3.68 -11.17
N ARG A 49 14.29 -4.10 -11.41
CA ARG A 49 13.30 -3.42 -12.24
C ARG A 49 11.91 -3.93 -11.88
N TYR A 50 10.88 -3.12 -12.11
CA TYR A 50 9.50 -3.55 -11.88
C TYR A 50 9.15 -4.80 -12.68
N ASP A 51 8.76 -5.88 -11.99
CA ASP A 51 8.28 -7.13 -12.59
C ASP A 51 6.91 -7.49 -12.02
N ARG A 52 5.87 -7.19 -12.81
CA ARG A 52 4.48 -7.52 -12.50
C ARG A 52 4.27 -8.98 -12.12
N ARG A 53 4.99 -9.93 -12.71
CA ARG A 53 4.79 -11.37 -12.45
C ARG A 53 5.20 -11.76 -11.03
N ARG A 54 6.12 -10.99 -10.44
CA ARG A 54 6.57 -11.16 -9.05
C ARG A 54 5.72 -10.35 -8.07
N VAL A 55 5.17 -9.23 -8.52
CA VAL A 55 4.39 -8.29 -7.70
C VAL A 55 2.92 -8.71 -7.57
N ASP A 56 2.27 -9.10 -8.68
CA ASP A 56 0.84 -9.46 -8.70
C ASP A 56 0.59 -10.71 -7.85
N GLY A 57 -0.30 -10.59 -6.86
CA GLY A 57 -0.63 -11.66 -5.93
C GLY A 57 0.32 -11.82 -4.74
N LEU A 58 1.37 -11.01 -4.62
CA LEU A 58 2.29 -11.04 -3.48
C LEU A 58 1.53 -10.80 -2.16
N TRP A 59 1.91 -11.56 -1.14
CA TRP A 59 1.48 -11.31 0.24
C TRP A 59 2.57 -10.55 0.99
N MET A 60 2.17 -9.52 1.72
CA MET A 60 3.00 -8.83 2.70
C MET A 60 2.30 -8.90 4.06
N ASP A 61 3.03 -9.30 5.10
CA ASP A 61 2.55 -9.18 6.47
C ASP A 61 2.61 -7.72 6.94
N ARG A 62 1.96 -7.45 8.08
CA ARG A 62 1.93 -6.13 8.72
C ARG A 62 3.33 -5.53 8.84
N ASP A 63 4.26 -6.28 9.41
CA ASP A 63 5.62 -5.80 9.68
C ASP A 63 6.40 -5.52 8.40
N SER A 64 6.17 -6.28 7.32
CA SER A 64 6.78 -6.03 6.02
C SER A 64 6.30 -4.72 5.42
N VAL A 65 5.01 -4.41 5.55
CA VAL A 65 4.49 -3.12 5.10
C VAL A 65 5.09 -1.99 5.93
N ASP A 66 5.13 -2.14 7.27
CA ASP A 66 5.68 -1.13 8.18
C ASP A 66 7.15 -0.85 7.87
N ARG A 67 7.97 -1.90 7.74
CA ARG A 67 9.39 -1.78 7.35
C ARG A 67 9.58 -1.07 6.02
N MET A 68 8.72 -1.33 5.03
CA MET A 68 8.85 -0.68 3.72
C MET A 68 8.46 0.79 3.79
N VAL A 69 7.41 1.15 4.53
CA VAL A 69 7.04 2.55 4.73
C VAL A 69 8.17 3.31 5.46
N GLU A 70 8.69 2.75 6.55
CA GLU A 70 9.81 3.33 7.30
C GLU A 70 11.06 3.51 6.42
N LYS A 71 11.40 2.50 5.60
CA LYS A 71 12.51 2.57 4.64
C LYS A 71 12.33 3.74 3.66
N LEU A 72 11.13 3.92 3.10
CA LEU A 72 10.85 5.01 2.17
C LEU A 72 10.87 6.39 2.83
N VAL A 73 10.36 6.49 4.06
CA VAL A 73 10.41 7.73 4.86
C VAL A 73 11.85 8.11 5.17
N GLY A 74 12.71 7.13 5.47
CA GLY A 74 14.13 7.34 5.75
C GLY A 74 14.98 7.69 4.51
N TRP A 75 14.47 7.46 3.30
CA TRP A 75 15.16 7.85 2.08
C TRP A 75 15.00 9.33 1.76
N ASP A 76 16.05 9.96 1.25
CA ASP A 76 15.95 11.24 0.57
C ASP A 76 15.29 11.11 -0.82
N PHE A 77 15.04 12.25 -1.47
CA PHE A 77 14.42 12.27 -2.79
C PHE A 77 15.26 11.54 -3.84
N GLN A 78 16.59 11.71 -3.86
CA GLN A 78 17.46 11.08 -4.85
C GLN A 78 17.52 9.56 -4.68
N GLN A 79 17.52 9.07 -3.45
CA GLN A 79 17.43 7.65 -3.14
C GLN A 79 16.12 7.04 -3.64
N ARG A 80 14.99 7.76 -3.52
CA ARG A 80 13.71 7.33 -4.07
C ARG A 80 13.72 7.32 -5.60
N VAL A 81 14.24 8.38 -6.24
CA VAL A 81 14.37 8.47 -7.70
C VAL A 81 15.23 7.31 -8.23
N ALA A 82 16.32 6.99 -7.54
CA ALA A 82 17.25 5.93 -7.93
C ALA A 82 16.66 4.51 -7.77
N ASN A 83 15.58 4.33 -7.01
CA ASN A 83 14.97 3.03 -6.87
C ASN A 83 14.22 2.61 -8.16
N PRO A 84 14.56 1.45 -8.77
CA PRO A 84 13.97 1.01 -10.04
C PRO A 84 12.46 0.78 -10.01
N CYS A 85 11.87 0.57 -8.83
CA CYS A 85 10.44 0.37 -8.64
C CYS A 85 9.68 1.66 -8.31
N ILE A 86 10.35 2.78 -8.08
CA ILE A 86 9.72 4.09 -7.80
C ILE A 86 9.86 4.98 -9.04
N GLY A 87 11.09 5.34 -9.40
CA GLY A 87 11.41 6.27 -10.47
C GLY A 87 11.10 7.74 -10.14
N ALA A 88 11.50 8.65 -11.03
CA ALA A 88 11.35 10.09 -10.81
C ALA A 88 9.89 10.55 -10.65
N ASP A 89 9.00 10.03 -11.49
CA ASP A 89 7.58 10.45 -11.55
C ASP A 89 6.78 10.16 -10.27
N ARG A 90 7.30 9.30 -9.38
CA ARG A 90 6.62 8.89 -8.14
C ARG A 90 7.41 9.20 -6.88
N ALA A 91 8.64 9.70 -6.98
CA ALA A 91 9.53 9.88 -5.84
C ALA A 91 8.99 10.91 -4.81
N ASP A 92 8.24 11.90 -5.29
CA ASP A 92 7.55 12.93 -4.52
C ASP A 92 6.21 12.43 -3.94
N LEU A 93 5.46 11.62 -4.70
CA LEU A 93 4.12 11.16 -4.34
C LEU A 93 4.08 9.91 -3.48
N VAL A 94 5.11 9.06 -3.52
CA VAL A 94 5.09 7.74 -2.87
C VAL A 94 4.85 7.83 -1.36
N LEU A 95 5.38 8.86 -0.69
CA LEU A 95 5.16 9.06 0.75
C LEU A 95 3.71 9.42 1.08
N ALA A 96 3.07 10.26 0.26
CA ALA A 96 1.67 10.60 0.42
C ALA A 96 0.79 9.34 0.29
N GLY A 97 1.13 8.48 -0.67
CA GLY A 97 0.52 7.16 -0.81
C GLY A 97 0.71 6.28 0.42
N CYS A 98 1.92 6.26 1.00
CA CYS A 98 2.19 5.51 2.22
C CYS A 98 1.34 6.01 3.40
N ALA A 99 1.23 7.33 3.57
CA ALA A 99 0.40 7.92 4.62
C ALA A 99 -1.09 7.55 4.50
N ILE A 100 -1.63 7.49 3.27
CA ILE A 100 -3.00 7.03 3.03
C ILE A 100 -3.13 5.54 3.40
N LEU A 101 -2.18 4.70 2.98
CA LEU A 101 -2.18 3.28 3.28
C LEU A 101 -2.11 3.03 4.80
N GLU A 102 -1.27 3.76 5.52
CA GLU A 102 -1.18 3.70 6.98
C GLU A 102 -2.51 4.02 7.65
N ALA A 103 -3.16 5.12 7.25
CA ALA A 103 -4.46 5.50 7.80
C ALA A 103 -5.54 4.42 7.55
N ILE A 104 -5.56 3.84 6.35
CA ILE A 104 -6.46 2.73 6.00
C ILE A 104 -6.19 1.51 6.89
N ARG A 105 -4.92 1.13 7.06
CA ARG A 105 -4.51 -0.02 7.89
C ARG A 105 -4.82 0.18 9.37
N ALA A 106 -4.83 1.43 9.85
CA ALA A 106 -5.23 1.77 11.21
C ALA A 106 -6.74 1.59 11.43
N VAL A 107 -7.57 1.95 10.44
CA VAL A 107 -9.04 1.85 10.53
C VAL A 107 -9.53 0.42 10.34
N TRP A 108 -8.90 -0.34 9.44
CA TRP A 108 -9.21 -1.75 9.20
C TRP A 108 -7.96 -2.63 9.41
N PRO A 109 -7.62 -2.94 10.67
CA PRO A 109 -6.47 -3.76 11.01
C PRO A 109 -6.54 -5.12 10.31
N SER A 110 -5.43 -5.53 9.70
CA SER A 110 -5.27 -6.87 9.15
C SER A 110 -3.83 -7.32 9.29
N GLU A 111 -3.64 -8.64 9.40
CA GLU A 111 -2.31 -9.26 9.49
C GLU A 111 -1.61 -9.31 8.14
N ARG A 112 -2.38 -9.22 7.04
CA ARG A 112 -1.88 -9.40 5.68
C ARG A 112 -2.48 -8.41 4.71
N LEU A 113 -1.64 -7.94 3.81
CA LEU A 113 -1.97 -7.18 2.61
C LEU A 113 -1.64 -8.04 1.39
N ARG A 114 -2.61 -8.20 0.49
CA ARG A 114 -2.38 -8.81 -0.82
C ARG A 114 -2.23 -7.73 -1.87
N VAL A 115 -1.23 -7.86 -2.71
CA VAL A 115 -0.98 -6.96 -3.84
C VAL A 115 -1.74 -7.47 -5.06
N ALA A 116 -2.44 -6.56 -5.75
CA ALA A 116 -3.09 -6.86 -7.02
C ALA A 116 -2.68 -5.81 -8.05
N ASP A 117 -1.87 -6.21 -9.04
CA ASP A 117 -1.47 -5.31 -10.12
C ASP A 117 -2.56 -5.21 -11.21
N ARG A 118 -3.66 -5.95 -11.03
CA ARG A 118 -4.87 -5.85 -11.86
C ARG A 118 -5.86 -4.92 -11.18
N GLY A 119 -6.20 -3.83 -11.84
CA GLY A 119 -7.09 -2.80 -11.32
C GLY A 119 -8.30 -2.58 -12.22
N LEU A 120 -8.76 -1.33 -12.24
CA LEU A 120 -9.96 -0.91 -12.98
C LEU A 120 -9.89 -1.25 -14.47
N ARG A 121 -8.73 -1.02 -15.10
CA ARG A 121 -8.54 -1.28 -16.53
C ARG A 121 -8.80 -2.75 -16.86
N GLU A 122 -8.20 -3.65 -16.09
CA GLU A 122 -8.39 -5.09 -16.28
C GLU A 122 -9.84 -5.49 -15.97
N GLY A 123 -10.48 -4.88 -14.97
CA GLY A 123 -11.88 -5.14 -14.62
C GLY A 123 -12.89 -4.71 -15.69
N ILE A 124 -12.62 -3.63 -16.43
CA ILE A 124 -13.50 -3.16 -17.52
C ILE A 124 -13.39 -4.05 -18.78
N LEU A 125 -12.22 -4.64 -19.01
CA LEU A 125 -11.95 -5.49 -20.18
C LEU A 125 -12.38 -6.95 -19.98
N SER A 126 -12.97 -7.28 -18.82
CA SER A 126 -13.37 -8.63 -18.43
C SER A 126 -14.80 -8.97 -18.82
#